data_AF-A0A0S8CUY8-F1
#
_entry.id   AF-A0A0S8CUY8-F1
#
_cell.length_a   1.000
_cell.length_b   1.000
_cell.length_c   1.000
_cell.angle_alpha   90.00
_cell.angle_beta   90.00
_cell.angle_gamma   90.00
#
_symmetry.space_group_name_H-M   'P 1'
#
loop_
_entity.id
_entity.type
_entity.pdbx_description
1 polymer ?
#
loop_
_entity_poly.entity_id
_entity_poly.type
_entity_poly.pdbx_seq_one_letter_code
_entity_poly.pdbx_strand_id
1 'polypeptide(L)' 'MMINPVAINARLEVIVDALGLPYSEFENAANGGTNGILSFAERHGQSLDWIILGDVRPMLLRGNRTS' A
#
# COMPACT_ATOMS: atom_id res chain seq x y z
N MET A 1 -12.69 -8.51 6.18
CA MET A 1 -11.41 -8.61 5.43
C MET A 1 -10.31 -8.31 6.42
N MET A 2 -9.44 -9.26 6.73
CA MET A 2 -8.30 -8.99 7.62
C MET A 2 -7.18 -8.34 6.81
N ILE A 3 -6.64 -7.24 7.33
CA ILE A 3 -5.42 -6.62 6.82
C ILE A 3 -4.27 -7.57 7.12
N ASN A 4 -3.51 -7.97 6.09
CA ASN A 4 -2.38 -8.88 6.22
C ASN A 4 -1.06 -8.09 6.16
N PRO A 5 -0.31 -7.96 7.28
CA PRO A 5 0.96 -7.21 7.31
C PRO A 5 2.00 -7.73 6.32
N VAL A 6 2.07 -9.05 6.08
CA VAL A 6 3.01 -9.64 5.11
C VAL A 6 2.70 -9.17 3.69
N ALA A 7 1.42 -9.08 3.35
CA ALA A 7 1.00 -8.60 2.03
C ALA A 7 1.26 -7.09 1.84
N ILE A 8 1.14 -6.29 2.90
CA ILE A 8 1.50 -4.87 2.88
C ILE A 8 2.99 -4.72 2.63
N ASN A 9 3.84 -5.43 3.38
CA ASN A 9 5.29 -5.34 3.24
C ASN A 9 5.74 -5.74 1.83
N ALA A 10 5.22 -6.83 1.28
CA ALA A 10 5.53 -7.24 -0.09
C ALA A 10 5.17 -6.16 -1.14
N ARG A 11 4.07 -5.43 -0.94
CA ARG A 11 3.70 -4.32 -1.84
C ARG A 11 4.58 -3.10 -1.66
N LEU A 12 4.99 -2.79 -0.43
CA LEU A 12 5.96 -1.72 -0.17
C LEU A 12 7.30 -2.01 -0.85
N GLU A 13 7.80 -3.25 -0.76
CA GLU A 13 9.03 -3.69 -1.46
C GLU A 13 8.89 -3.47 -2.97
N VAL A 14 7.78 -3.93 -3.57
CA VAL A 14 7.52 -3.73 -5.02
C VAL A 14 7.51 -2.26 -5.40
N ILE A 15 6.92 -1.38 -4.59
CA ILE A 15 6.90 0.06 -4.86
C ILE A 15 8.31 0.65 -4.74
N VAL A 16 9.06 0.29 -3.70
CA VAL A 16 10.43 0.77 -3.48
C VAL A 16 11.33 0.39 -4.67
N ASP A 17 11.26 -0.87 -5.10
CA ASP A 17 12.00 -1.35 -6.27
C ASP A 17 11.55 -0.64 -7.57
N ALA A 18 10.24 -0.51 -7.78
CA ALA A 18 9.69 0.13 -8.98
C ALA A 18 10.03 1.61 -9.11
N LEU A 19 10.16 2.31 -7.99
CA LEU A 19 10.53 3.72 -7.92
C LEU A 19 12.06 3.93 -7.82
N GLY A 20 12.85 2.87 -7.68
CA GLY A 20 14.30 2.95 -7.48
C GLY A 20 14.68 3.63 -6.16
N LEU A 21 13.85 3.49 -5.13
CA LEU A 21 14.06 4.09 -3.82
C LEU A 21 15.07 3.28 -2.99
N PRO A 22 15.79 3.92 -2.06
CA PRO A 22 16.64 3.18 -1.14
C PRO A 22 15.80 2.30 -0.21
N TYR A 23 16.34 1.13 0.15
CA TYR A 23 15.69 0.16 1.04
C TYR A 23 15.29 0.76 2.41
N SER A 24 15.97 1.82 2.87
CA SER A 24 15.58 2.55 4.08
C SER A 24 14.18 3.14 4.02
N GLU A 25 13.65 3.47 2.83
CA GLU A 25 12.26 3.93 2.70
C GLU A 25 11.26 2.82 3.01
N PHE A 26 11.57 1.57 2.62
CA PHE A 26 10.78 0.41 3.02
C PHE A 26 10.83 0.22 4.55
N GLU A 27 12.03 0.23 5.14
CA GLU A 27 12.18 0.04 6.59
C GLU A 27 11.44 1.10 7.40
N ASN A 28 11.52 2.37 6.97
CA ASN A 28 10.79 3.47 7.60
C ASN A 28 9.27 3.27 7.52
N ALA A 29 8.76 2.84 6.36
CA ALA A 29 7.33 2.59 6.17
C ALA A 29 6.85 1.39 7.00
N ALA A 30 7.55 0.26 6.92
CA ALA A 30 7.18 -1.00 7.58
C ALA A 30 7.29 -0.90 9.12
N ASN A 31 8.37 -0.30 9.64
CA ASN A 31 8.58 -0.16 11.08
C ASN A 31 7.75 0.98 11.70
N GLY A 32 7.36 1.99 10.90
CA GLY A 32 6.48 3.07 11.34
C GLY A 32 5.01 2.68 11.53
N GLY A 33 4.65 1.42 11.25
CA GLY A 33 3.27 0.94 11.32
C GLY A 33 2.35 1.74 10.40
N THR A 34 1.10 1.94 10.82
CA THR A 34 0.09 2.69 10.02
C THR A 34 0.55 4.09 9.62
N ASN A 35 1.21 4.81 10.54
CA ASN A 35 1.70 6.17 10.25
C ASN A 35 2.88 6.16 9.28
N GLY A 36 3.74 5.15 9.35
CA GLY A 36 4.84 4.95 8.40
C GLY A 36 4.31 4.72 6.98
N ILE A 37 3.34 3.82 6.84
CA ILE A 37 2.69 3.52 5.55
C ILE A 37 1.98 4.75 4.98
N LEU A 38 1.25 5.50 5.82
CA LEU A 38 0.57 6.72 5.41
C LEU A 38 1.58 7.77 4.91
N SER A 39 2.63 8.02 5.70
CA SER A 39 3.68 8.99 5.34
C SER A 39 4.41 8.61 4.06
N PHE A 40 4.68 7.31 3.87
CA PHE A 40 5.28 6.79 2.64
C PHE A 40 4.37 7.02 1.43
N ALA A 41 3.08 6.71 1.56
CA ALA A 41 2.11 6.89 0.49
C ALA A 41 1.97 8.36 0.08
N GLU A 42 1.87 9.27 1.05
CA GLU A 42 1.81 10.72 0.79
C GLU A 42 3.10 11.23 0.13
N ARG A 43 4.26 10.86 0.65
CA ARG A 43 5.56 11.33 0.16
C ARG A 43 5.84 10.93 -1.28
N HIS A 44 5.48 9.69 -1.66
CA HIS A 44 5.79 9.11 -2.97
C HIS A 44 4.60 9.03 -3.91
N GLY A 45 3.48 9.67 -3.55
CA GLY A 45 2.27 9.73 -4.37
C GLY A 45 1.64 8.37 -4.67
N GLN A 46 1.63 7.47 -3.69
CA GLN A 46 1.11 6.11 -3.85
C GLN A 46 -0.29 5.97 -3.27
N SER A 47 -1.10 5.08 -3.86
CA SER A 47 -2.43 4.78 -3.35
C SER A 47 -2.36 3.96 -2.06
N LEU A 48 -2.82 4.56 -0.95
CA LEU A 48 -2.94 3.87 0.33
C LEU A 48 -3.87 2.65 0.24
N ASP A 49 -5.00 2.78 -0.47
CA ASP A 49 -5.94 1.69 -0.69
C ASP A 49 -5.27 0.51 -1.39
N TRP A 50 -4.45 0.76 -2.42
CA TRP A 50 -3.73 -0.30 -3.10
C TRP A 50 -2.67 -0.96 -2.20
N ILE A 51 -1.93 -0.18 -1.41
CA ILE A 51 -0.94 -0.72 -0.47
C ILE A 51 -1.60 -1.63 0.56
N ILE A 52 -2.76 -1.23 1.12
CA ILE A 52 -3.45 -2.00 2.17
C ILE A 52 -4.24 -3.17 1.59
N LEU A 53 -5.04 -2.92 0.56
CA LEU A 53 -6.06 -3.84 0.06
C LEU A 53 -5.58 -4.64 -1.17
N GLY A 54 -4.57 -4.16 -1.88
CA GLY A 54 -4.12 -4.73 -3.15
C GLY A 54 -5.05 -4.33 -4.30
N ASP A 55 -5.43 -5.31 -5.14
CA ASP A 55 -6.36 -5.06 -6.25
C ASP A 55 -7.75 -4.68 -5.71
N VAL A 56 -8.07 -3.39 -5.83
CA VAL A 56 -9.36 -2.82 -5.40
C VAL A 56 -10.46 -2.92 -6.46
N ARG A 57 -10.16 -3.38 -7.70
CA ARG A 57 -11.17 -3.52 -8.77
C ARG A 57 -12.39 -4.35 -8.34
N PRO A 58 -12.24 -5.48 -7.62
CA PRO A 58 -13.40 -6.24 -7.14
C PRO A 58 -14.31 -5.46 -6.19
N MET A 59 -13.79 -4.46 -5.47
CA MET A 59 -14.57 -3.58 -4.58
C MET A 59 -15.31 -2.50 -5.37
N LEU A 60 -14.62 -1.87 -6.32
CA LEU A 60 -15.21 -0.84 -7.19
C LEU A 60 -16.35 -1.40 -8.06
N LEU A 61 -16.19 -2.63 -8.57
CA LEU A 61 -17.22 -3.30 -9.38
C LEU A 61 -18.46 -3.71 -8.59
N ARG A 62 -18.38 -3.85 -7.26
CA ARG A 62 -19.53 -4.14 -6.41
C ARG A 62 -20.39 -2.90 -6.12
N GLY A 63 -19.79 -1.70 -6.10
CA GLY A 63 -20.52 -0.44 -5.92
C GLY A 63 -21.43 -0.07 -7.11
N ASN A 64 -21.09 -0.53 -8.32
CA ASN A 64 -21.87 -0.23 -9.53
C ASN A 64 -23.05 -1.19 -9.80
N ARG A 65 -23.34 -2.14 -8.90
CA ARG A 65 -24.46 -3.09 -9.06
C ARG A 65 -25.76 -2.66 -8.38
N THR A 66 -25.78 -1.50 -7.73
CA THR A 66 -26.95 -0.95 -7.02
C THR A 66 -27.53 0.32 -7.66
N SER A 67 -27.25 0.58 -8.94
CA SER A 67 -27.92 1.66 -9.69
C SER A 67 -28.71 1.13 -10.88
#